data_AF-A0AAD1P2W5-F1
#
_entry.id   AF-A0AAD1P2W5-F1
#
_cell.length_a   1.000
_cell.length_b   1.000
_cell.length_c   1.000
_cell.angle_alpha   90.00
_cell.angle_beta   90.00
_cell.angle_gamma   90.00
#
_symmetry.space_group_name_H-M   'P 1'
#
loop_
_entity.id
_entity.type
_entity.pdbx_description
1 polymer ?
#
loop_
_entity_poly.entity_id
_entity_poly.type
_entity_poly.pdbx_seq_one_letter_code
_entity_poly.pdbx_strand_id
1 'polypeptide(L)'
;MNEFSILCRVLGSLFYRQPQDPLLVPLFTLISEGKLSANWPLEQDELFTRLQKSCDMPQLAADYNALFVGDECAVPPYRSAWVEGAKESDVRAFLSARGMPLADTPADHIGTLLLAASWLEDQSAEDESEALETLFVEYLLPWCGTFLGKVEAHANTQFWRTMAPLTRDAIGAMWDELQEDTEE
;
A
#
# COMPACT_ATOMS: atom_id res chain seq x y z
N MET A 1 -11.93 -10.90 8.67
CA MET A 1 -10.75 -10.11 8.28
C MET A 1 -9.54 -10.89 8.73
N ASN A 2 -8.85 -11.48 7.76
CA ASN A 2 -7.62 -12.23 7.95
C ASN A 2 -6.40 -11.27 7.93
N GLU A 3 -5.21 -11.84 8.08
CA GLU A 3 -3.94 -11.10 8.16
C GLU A 3 -3.63 -10.35 6.85
N PHE A 4 -3.90 -10.98 5.69
CA PHE A 4 -3.79 -10.39 4.36
C PHE A 4 -4.59 -9.07 4.23
N SER A 5 -5.88 -9.10 4.58
CA SER A 5 -6.75 -7.92 4.51
C SER A 5 -6.29 -6.81 5.47
N ILE A 6 -5.76 -7.15 6.65
CA ILE A 6 -5.22 -6.17 7.62
C ILE A 6 -3.96 -5.49 7.06
N LEU A 7 -3.00 -6.26 6.52
CA LEU A 7 -1.78 -5.75 5.90
C LEU A 7 -2.11 -4.72 4.82
N CYS A 8 -2.95 -5.14 3.87
CA CYS A 8 -3.41 -4.33 2.75
C CYS A 8 -4.09 -3.04 3.21
N ARG A 9 -4.97 -3.12 4.22
CA ARG A 9 -5.72 -1.97 4.74
C ARG A 9 -4.82 -0.96 5.46
N VAL A 10 -3.86 -1.43 6.27
CA VAL A 10 -2.90 -0.57 6.98
C VAL A 10 -2.00 0.16 5.98
N LEU A 11 -1.35 -0.58 5.08
CA LEU A 11 -0.42 -0.01 4.11
C LEU A 11 -1.15 0.91 3.13
N GLY A 12 -2.27 0.44 2.59
CA GLY A 12 -3.09 1.22 1.66
C GLY A 12 -3.55 2.54 2.26
N SER A 13 -3.97 2.54 3.53
CA SER A 13 -4.37 3.76 4.23
C SER A 13 -3.22 4.75 4.42
N LEU A 14 -2.03 4.27 4.80
CA LEU A 14 -0.85 5.12 5.01
C LEU A 14 -0.38 5.79 3.71
N PHE A 15 -0.41 5.08 2.58
CA PHE A 15 -0.04 5.66 1.29
C PHE A 15 -1.14 6.53 0.68
N TYR A 16 -2.42 6.23 0.93
CA TYR A 16 -3.54 6.93 0.28
C TYR A 16 -3.88 8.27 0.95
N ARG A 17 -3.75 8.34 2.27
CA ARG A 17 -4.21 9.49 3.06
C ARG A 17 -3.03 10.36 3.48
N GLN A 18 -3.27 11.68 3.47
CA GLN A 18 -2.36 12.63 4.09
C GLN A 18 -2.15 12.26 5.57
N PRO A 19 -0.93 12.36 6.12
CA PRO A 19 -0.68 11.92 7.50
C PRO A 19 -1.51 12.68 8.56
N GLN A 20 -2.04 13.86 8.23
CA GLN A 20 -2.90 14.67 9.13
C GLN A 20 -4.38 14.29 9.04
N ASP A 21 -4.77 13.37 8.15
CA ASP A 21 -6.14 12.88 8.06
C ASP A 21 -6.56 12.31 9.43
N PRO A 22 -7.64 12.81 10.06
CA PRO A 22 -8.13 12.30 11.33
C PRO A 22 -8.36 10.79 11.37
N LEU A 23 -8.64 10.17 10.21
CA LEU A 23 -8.83 8.73 10.09
C LEU A 23 -7.54 7.92 10.30
N LEU A 24 -6.36 8.54 10.14
CA LEU A 24 -5.08 7.90 10.41
C LEU A 24 -4.61 8.04 11.86
N VAL A 25 -5.25 8.89 12.68
CA VAL A 25 -4.83 9.12 14.07
C VAL A 25 -4.69 7.81 14.86
N PRO A 26 -5.66 6.87 14.85
CA PRO A 26 -5.52 5.60 15.57
C PRO A 26 -4.32 4.78 15.10
N LEU A 27 -4.02 4.82 13.79
CA LEU A 27 -2.92 4.06 13.20
C LEU A 27 -1.56 4.63 13.60
N PHE A 28 -1.39 5.95 13.55
CA PHE A 28 -0.16 6.60 14.04
C PHE A 28 0.02 6.41 15.56
N THR A 29 -1.07 6.37 16.34
CA THR A 29 -1.00 5.98 17.76
C THR A 29 -0.47 4.55 17.91
N LEU A 30 -1.01 3.57 17.16
CA LEU A 30 -0.52 2.19 17.22
C LEU A 30 0.96 2.07 16.85
N ILE A 31 1.42 2.79 15.81
CA ILE A 31 2.83 2.79 15.39
C ILE A 31 3.72 3.38 16.49
N SER A 32 3.37 4.55 17.02
CA SER A 32 4.17 5.23 18.06
C SER A 32 4.20 4.50 19.40
N GLU A 33 3.15 3.75 19.73
CA GLU A 33 3.10 2.87 20.90
C GLU A 33 3.77 1.50 20.65
N GLY A 34 4.24 1.21 19.43
CA GLY A 34 4.84 -0.07 19.08
C GLY A 34 3.85 -1.25 19.11
N LYS A 35 2.55 -0.97 19.00
CA LYS A 35 1.47 -1.97 19.08
C LYS A 35 1.07 -2.56 17.73
N LEU A 36 1.53 -1.95 16.62
CA LEU A 36 1.22 -2.45 15.29
C LEU A 36 1.82 -3.83 15.03
N SER A 37 3.04 -4.11 15.52
CA SER A 37 3.73 -5.40 15.31
C SER A 37 2.98 -6.59 15.90
N ALA A 38 2.18 -6.39 16.95
CA ALA A 38 1.40 -7.46 17.57
C ALA A 38 0.28 -8.02 16.67
N ASN A 39 -0.08 -7.28 15.61
CA ASN A 39 -1.11 -7.68 14.64
C ASN A 39 -0.52 -7.77 13.22
N TRP A 40 0.80 -7.91 13.11
CA TRP A 40 1.51 -8.00 11.85
C TRP A 40 2.04 -9.42 11.66
N PRO A 41 1.73 -10.10 10.54
CA PRO A 41 2.10 -11.50 10.34
C PRO A 41 3.58 -11.73 10.03
N LEU A 42 4.33 -10.67 9.70
CA LEU A 42 5.74 -10.77 9.30
C LEU A 42 6.72 -10.42 10.42
N GLU A 43 7.81 -11.18 10.52
CA GLU A 43 8.93 -10.89 11.43
C GLU A 43 9.75 -9.69 10.95
N GLN A 44 9.39 -8.49 11.41
CA GLN A 44 10.00 -7.22 10.97
C GLN A 44 10.30 -6.26 12.14
N ASP A 45 10.69 -6.80 13.30
CA ASP A 45 10.86 -6.04 14.55
C ASP A 45 11.78 -4.82 14.43
N GLU A 46 12.86 -4.93 13.64
CA GLU A 46 13.76 -3.81 13.42
C GLU A 46 13.09 -2.65 12.68
N LEU A 47 12.26 -2.94 11.68
CA LEU A 47 11.53 -1.93 10.92
C LEU A 47 10.47 -1.27 11.81
N PHE A 48 9.73 -2.05 12.61
CA PHE A 48 8.78 -1.50 13.58
C PHE A 48 9.44 -0.62 14.63
N THR A 49 10.59 -1.05 15.16
CA THR A 49 11.36 -0.24 16.13
C THR A 49 11.80 1.09 15.52
N ARG A 50 12.18 1.11 14.23
CA ARG A 50 12.54 2.34 13.51
C ARG A 50 11.30 3.22 13.28
N LEU A 51 10.18 2.65 12.86
CA LEU A 51 8.92 3.40 12.65
C LEU A 51 8.43 4.05 13.94
N GLN A 52 8.44 3.30 15.05
CA GLN A 52 8.04 3.80 16.37
C GLN A 52 8.79 5.09 16.76
N LYS A 53 10.08 5.16 16.45
CA LYS A 53 10.95 6.30 16.77
C LYS A 53 10.88 7.43 15.74
N SER A 54 10.13 7.26 14.65
CA SER A 54 10.13 8.16 13.49
C SER A 54 8.80 8.87 13.24
N CYS A 55 7.87 8.85 14.21
CA CYS A 55 6.55 9.50 14.10
C CYS A 55 6.56 11.00 14.49
N ASP A 56 7.34 11.82 13.78
CA ASP A 56 7.27 13.30 13.89
C ASP A 56 6.25 13.85 12.87
N MET A 57 5.01 14.06 13.32
CA MET A 57 3.88 14.38 12.43
C MET A 57 4.11 15.59 11.51
N PRO A 58 4.61 16.75 11.97
CA PRO A 58 5.00 17.85 11.07
C PRO A 58 6.01 17.45 9.98
N GLN A 59 7.05 16.69 10.32
CA GLN A 59 8.04 16.26 9.33
C GLN A 59 7.46 15.23 8.37
N LEU A 60 6.65 14.29 8.86
CA LEU A 60 5.94 13.31 8.03
C LEU A 60 5.01 13.97 7.04
N ALA A 61 4.29 15.03 7.45
CA ALA A 61 3.44 15.83 6.60
C ALA A 61 4.22 16.42 5.41
N ALA A 62 5.32 17.09 5.73
CA ALA A 62 6.14 17.77 4.74
C ALA A 62 6.75 16.77 3.75
N ASP A 63 7.24 15.65 4.26
CA ASP A 63 7.86 14.60 3.44
C ASP A 63 6.84 13.87 2.56
N TYR A 64 5.63 13.57 3.09
CA TYR A 64 4.54 13.00 2.28
C TYR A 64 4.18 13.91 1.11
N ASN A 65 4.08 15.23 1.35
CA ASN A 65 3.78 16.17 0.28
C ASN A 65 4.90 16.22 -0.78
N ALA A 66 6.16 16.25 -0.34
CA ALA A 66 7.30 16.24 -1.25
C ALA A 66 7.39 14.94 -2.07
N LEU A 67 7.05 13.80 -1.46
CA LEU A 67 7.10 12.50 -2.10
C LEU A 67 5.97 12.27 -3.10
N PHE A 68 4.73 12.58 -2.73
CA PHE A 68 3.55 12.02 -3.41
C PHE A 68 2.55 13.03 -3.95
N VAL A 69 2.70 14.33 -3.64
CA VAL A 69 1.63 15.31 -3.87
C VAL A 69 2.03 16.34 -4.92
N GLY A 70 1.13 16.53 -5.90
CA GLY A 70 1.30 17.48 -6.99
C GLY A 70 2.12 16.92 -8.16
N ASP A 71 2.09 17.65 -9.28
CA ASP A 71 2.72 17.21 -10.54
C ASP A 71 4.25 17.12 -10.45
N GLU A 72 4.86 17.85 -9.51
CA GLU A 72 6.31 17.87 -9.26
C GLU A 72 6.73 16.95 -8.10
N CYS A 73 5.84 16.06 -7.64
CA CYS A 73 6.19 15.13 -6.58
C CYS A 73 7.40 14.25 -6.97
N ALA A 74 8.23 13.92 -5.99
CA ALA A 74 9.46 13.17 -6.25
C ALA A 74 9.19 11.73 -6.73
N VAL A 75 8.07 11.14 -6.29
CA VAL A 75 7.72 9.74 -6.54
C VAL A 75 6.21 9.65 -6.82
N PRO A 76 5.77 9.79 -8.09
CA PRO A 76 4.36 9.71 -8.44
C PRO A 76 3.72 8.40 -7.97
N PRO A 77 2.63 8.42 -7.19
CA PRO A 77 2.08 7.21 -6.58
C PRO A 77 1.09 6.46 -7.48
N TYR A 78 1.15 6.62 -8.81
CA TYR A 78 0.19 6.08 -9.77
C TYR A 78 0.86 5.13 -10.77
N ARG A 79 0.29 3.95 -11.02
CA ARG A 79 0.82 2.95 -11.97
C ARG A 79 1.13 3.53 -13.34
N SER A 80 0.25 4.39 -13.85
CA SER A 80 0.39 5.06 -15.15
C SER A 80 1.65 5.92 -15.30
N ALA A 81 2.29 6.32 -14.20
CA ALA A 81 3.56 7.04 -14.23
C ALA A 81 4.79 6.12 -14.44
N TRP A 82 4.64 4.81 -14.22
CA TRP A 82 5.77 3.85 -14.19
C TRP A 82 5.71 2.80 -15.29
N VAL A 83 4.51 2.44 -15.75
CA VAL A 83 4.31 1.40 -16.75
C VAL A 83 3.92 2.05 -18.07
N GLU A 84 4.76 1.90 -19.10
CA GLU A 84 4.50 2.48 -20.42
C GLU A 84 3.19 1.94 -21.00
N GLY A 85 2.32 2.85 -21.48
CA GLY A 85 1.03 2.50 -22.06
C GLY A 85 -0.06 2.12 -21.05
N ALA A 86 0.25 2.10 -19.75
CA ALA A 86 -0.74 1.86 -18.69
C ALA A 86 -1.81 2.95 -18.66
N LYS A 87 -3.07 2.53 -18.49
CA LYS A 87 -4.21 3.43 -18.35
C LYS A 87 -4.89 3.20 -17.01
N GLU A 88 -5.16 4.30 -16.31
CA GLU A 88 -5.97 4.28 -15.09
C GLU A 88 -7.36 3.67 -15.32
N SER A 89 -7.94 3.89 -16.50
CA SER A 89 -9.27 3.38 -16.87
C SER A 89 -9.37 1.85 -16.80
N ASP A 90 -8.28 1.15 -17.08
CA ASP A 90 -8.27 -0.32 -17.08
C ASP A 90 -8.39 -0.84 -15.63
N VAL A 91 -7.67 -0.21 -14.70
CA VAL A 91 -7.76 -0.50 -13.25
C VAL A 91 -9.16 -0.16 -12.74
N ARG A 92 -9.69 1.01 -13.10
CA ARG A 92 -11.04 1.43 -12.71
C ARG A 92 -12.11 0.45 -13.20
N ALA A 93 -12.02 0.02 -14.46
CA ALA A 93 -12.97 -0.93 -15.04
C ALA A 93 -12.92 -2.28 -14.33
N PHE A 94 -11.71 -2.80 -14.06
CA PHE A 94 -11.51 -4.03 -13.30
C PHE A 94 -12.15 -3.96 -11.90
N LEU A 95 -11.80 -2.94 -11.11
CA LEU A 95 -12.30 -2.80 -9.73
C LEU A 95 -13.81 -2.53 -9.69
N SER A 96 -14.35 -1.78 -10.66
CA SER A 96 -15.80 -1.55 -10.77
C SER A 96 -16.56 -2.84 -11.09
N ALA A 97 -16.01 -3.70 -11.94
CA ALA A 97 -16.62 -4.99 -12.27
C ALA A 97 -16.68 -5.92 -11.05
N ARG A 98 -15.73 -5.77 -10.11
CA ARG A 98 -15.70 -6.48 -8.82
C ARG A 98 -16.53 -5.79 -7.72
N GLY A 99 -17.30 -4.75 -8.07
CA GLY A 99 -18.22 -4.08 -7.16
C GLY A 99 -17.55 -3.16 -6.13
N MET A 100 -16.25 -2.87 -6.27
CA MET A 100 -15.56 -1.96 -5.35
C MET A 100 -16.08 -0.52 -5.52
N PRO A 101 -16.50 0.16 -4.44
CA PRO A 101 -16.87 1.57 -4.50
C PRO A 101 -15.62 2.43 -4.69
N LEU A 102 -15.49 3.04 -5.87
CA LEU A 102 -14.37 3.91 -6.20
C LEU A 102 -14.74 5.39 -6.05
N ALA A 103 -13.77 6.19 -5.62
CA ALA A 103 -13.88 7.65 -5.64
C ALA A 103 -13.58 8.21 -7.05
N ASP A 104 -13.81 9.52 -7.22
CA ASP A 104 -13.47 10.26 -8.44
C ASP A 104 -11.95 10.51 -8.58
N THR A 105 -11.14 10.10 -7.60
CA THR A 105 -9.68 10.11 -7.68
C THR A 105 -9.17 8.94 -8.54
N PRO A 106 -7.97 9.06 -9.17
CA PRO A 106 -7.41 7.99 -9.99
C PRO A 106 -7.34 6.65 -9.26
N ALA A 107 -7.83 5.58 -9.90
CA ALA A 107 -7.94 4.25 -9.30
C ALA A 107 -6.60 3.48 -9.26
N ASP A 108 -5.61 3.91 -10.05
CA ASP A 108 -4.30 3.26 -10.20
C ASP A 108 -3.25 3.74 -9.19
N HIS A 109 -3.69 4.44 -8.14
CA HIS A 109 -2.85 4.86 -7.03
C HIS A 109 -2.41 3.66 -6.17
N ILE A 110 -1.16 3.59 -5.73
CA ILE A 110 -0.60 2.48 -4.93
C ILE A 110 -1.44 2.15 -3.70
N GLY A 111 -1.84 3.19 -2.96
CA GLY A 111 -2.72 3.04 -1.80
C GLY A 111 -4.11 2.50 -2.15
N THR A 112 -4.66 2.88 -3.31
CA THR A 112 -5.96 2.35 -3.79
C THR A 112 -5.83 0.89 -4.17
N LEU A 113 -4.75 0.48 -4.83
CA LEU A 113 -4.52 -0.93 -5.19
C LEU A 113 -4.37 -1.82 -3.95
N LEU A 114 -3.66 -1.35 -2.92
CA LEU A 114 -3.56 -2.07 -1.64
C LEU A 114 -4.92 -2.15 -0.92
N LEU A 115 -5.70 -1.06 -0.91
CA LEU A 115 -7.06 -1.09 -0.38
C LEU A 115 -7.99 -2.01 -1.19
N ALA A 116 -7.78 -2.10 -2.50
CA ALA A 116 -8.51 -3.00 -3.38
C ALA A 116 -8.19 -4.47 -3.07
N ALA A 117 -6.93 -4.82 -2.80
CA ALA A 117 -6.56 -6.15 -2.37
C ALA A 117 -7.30 -6.55 -1.08
N SER A 118 -7.33 -5.66 -0.08
CA SER A 118 -8.12 -5.88 1.14
C SER A 118 -9.63 -6.00 0.87
N TRP A 119 -10.16 -5.24 -0.10
CA TRP A 119 -11.57 -5.31 -0.48
C TRP A 119 -11.92 -6.66 -1.12
N LEU A 120 -11.12 -7.11 -2.08
CA LEU A 120 -11.33 -8.37 -2.80
C LEU A 120 -11.30 -9.55 -1.83
N GLU A 121 -10.30 -9.59 -0.95
CA GLU A 121 -10.15 -10.58 0.12
C GLU A 121 -11.38 -10.65 1.06
N ASP A 122 -11.98 -9.50 1.37
CA ASP A 122 -13.13 -9.45 2.27
C ASP A 122 -14.45 -9.83 1.58
N GLN A 123 -14.52 -9.93 0.25
CA GLN A 123 -15.76 -10.29 -0.46
C GLN A 123 -16.08 -11.80 -0.41
N SER A 124 -15.09 -12.68 -0.24
CA SER A 124 -15.30 -14.13 -0.21
C SER A 124 -16.06 -14.66 -1.44
N ALA A 125 -15.76 -14.10 -2.62
CA ALA A 125 -16.36 -14.50 -3.88
C ALA A 125 -15.72 -15.79 -4.41
N GLU A 126 -16.45 -16.57 -5.23
CA GLU A 126 -15.93 -17.84 -5.79
C GLU A 126 -14.65 -17.64 -6.63
N ASP A 127 -14.47 -16.46 -7.23
CA ASP A 127 -13.34 -16.08 -8.08
C ASP A 127 -12.41 -15.05 -7.41
N GLU A 128 -12.35 -15.04 -6.07
CA GLU A 128 -11.54 -14.13 -5.27
C GLU A 128 -10.03 -14.29 -5.54
N SER A 129 -9.49 -15.51 -5.47
CA SER A 129 -8.07 -15.78 -5.68
C SER A 129 -7.62 -15.33 -7.08
N GLU A 130 -8.41 -15.61 -8.11
CA GLU A 130 -8.15 -15.12 -9.48
C GLU A 130 -8.19 -13.59 -9.56
N ALA A 131 -9.09 -12.93 -8.81
CA ALA A 131 -9.16 -11.48 -8.74
C ALA A 131 -7.90 -10.88 -8.12
N LEU A 132 -7.46 -11.44 -7.00
CA LEU A 132 -6.26 -11.00 -6.28
C LEU A 132 -5.02 -11.26 -7.12
N GLU A 133 -4.92 -12.42 -7.75
CA GLU A 133 -3.82 -12.74 -8.67
C GLU A 133 -3.77 -11.72 -9.82
N THR A 134 -4.91 -11.47 -10.47
CA THR A 134 -5.01 -10.44 -11.52
C THR A 134 -4.59 -9.07 -11.00
N LEU A 135 -5.05 -8.67 -9.81
CA LEU A 135 -4.69 -7.40 -9.20
C LEU A 135 -3.17 -7.29 -9.00
N PHE A 136 -2.53 -8.34 -8.48
CA PHE A 136 -1.11 -8.36 -8.20
C PHE A 136 -0.29 -8.35 -9.50
N VAL A 137 -0.55 -9.30 -10.40
CA VAL A 137 0.23 -9.50 -11.63
C VAL A 137 0.07 -8.33 -12.60
N GLU A 138 -1.15 -7.87 -12.85
CA GLU A 138 -1.41 -6.85 -13.88
C GLU A 138 -1.22 -5.43 -13.34
N TYR A 139 -1.66 -5.17 -12.10
CA TYR A 139 -1.81 -3.81 -11.60
C TYR A 139 -0.82 -3.39 -10.51
N LEU A 140 -0.16 -4.31 -9.80
CA LEU A 140 0.71 -3.96 -8.66
C LEU A 140 2.19 -4.30 -8.88
N LEU A 141 2.52 -5.59 -9.05
CA LEU A 141 3.89 -6.12 -9.14
C LEU A 141 4.76 -5.50 -10.23
N PRO A 142 4.24 -5.12 -11.42
CA PRO A 142 5.09 -4.58 -12.50
C PRO A 142 5.85 -3.30 -12.14
N TRP A 143 5.43 -2.58 -11.11
CA TRP A 143 5.98 -1.26 -10.79
C TRP A 143 6.21 -1.01 -9.29
N CYS A 144 5.55 -1.73 -8.39
CA CYS A 144 5.63 -1.47 -6.96
C CYS A 144 7.08 -1.54 -6.42
N GLY A 145 7.91 -2.46 -6.91
CA GLY A 145 9.31 -2.58 -6.51
C GLY A 145 10.13 -1.32 -6.85
N THR A 146 9.98 -0.82 -8.08
CA THR A 146 10.63 0.42 -8.54
C THR A 146 10.12 1.63 -7.77
N PHE A 147 8.79 1.74 -7.61
CA PHE A 147 8.15 2.79 -6.81
C PHE A 147 8.70 2.83 -5.38
N LEU A 148 8.71 1.70 -4.67
CA LEU A 148 9.19 1.63 -3.29
C LEU A 148 10.69 1.92 -3.19
N GLY A 149 11.50 1.47 -4.14
CA GLY A 149 12.92 1.85 -4.21
C GLY A 149 13.14 3.35 -4.37
N LYS A 150 12.26 4.05 -5.11
CA LYS A 150 12.28 5.51 -5.24
C LYS A 150 11.80 6.21 -3.97
N VAL A 151 10.75 5.71 -3.31
CA VAL A 151 10.34 6.22 -1.99
C VAL A 151 11.51 6.18 -1.02
N GLU A 152 12.20 5.04 -0.93
CA GLU A 152 13.36 4.86 -0.06
C GLU A 152 14.49 5.84 -0.38
N ALA A 153 14.79 6.06 -1.66
CA ALA A 153 15.87 6.95 -2.10
C ALA A 153 15.57 8.45 -1.93
N HIS A 154 14.30 8.86 -2.04
CA HIS A 154 13.90 10.27 -2.05
C HIS A 154 13.28 10.75 -0.74
N ALA A 155 12.94 9.85 0.19
CA ALA A 155 12.38 10.21 1.48
C ALA A 155 13.37 11.01 2.35
N ASN A 156 12.89 12.12 2.92
CA ASN A 156 13.65 12.95 3.85
C ASN A 156 13.54 12.47 5.29
N THR A 157 12.46 11.75 5.63
CA THR A 157 12.21 11.20 6.95
C THR A 157 12.59 9.73 7.04
N GLN A 158 13.01 9.30 8.22
CA GLN A 158 13.29 7.88 8.47
C GLN A 158 12.03 7.01 8.38
N PHE A 159 10.86 7.58 8.63
CA PHE A 159 9.58 6.88 8.52
C PHE A 159 9.34 6.40 7.08
N TRP A 160 9.34 7.30 6.09
CA TRP A 160 9.08 6.90 4.69
C TRP A 160 10.18 6.02 4.12
N ARG A 161 11.45 6.21 4.54
CA ARG A 161 12.54 5.26 4.22
C ARG A 161 12.29 3.86 4.78
N THR A 162 11.67 3.76 5.96
CA THR A 162 11.40 2.47 6.61
C THR A 162 10.10 1.84 6.08
N MET A 163 9.11 2.66 5.71
CA MET A 163 7.86 2.19 5.09
C MET A 163 8.10 1.48 3.75
N ALA A 164 9.09 1.92 2.97
CA ALA A 164 9.39 1.30 1.68
C ALA A 164 9.74 -0.20 1.77
N PRO A 165 10.77 -0.64 2.53
CA PRO A 165 11.05 -2.07 2.71
C PRO A 165 9.92 -2.79 3.45
N LEU A 166 9.28 -2.17 4.45
CA LEU A 166 8.14 -2.79 5.15
C LEU A 166 7.02 -3.21 4.16
N THR A 167 6.69 -2.31 3.24
CA THR A 167 5.65 -2.52 2.22
C THR A 167 6.11 -3.54 1.18
N ARG A 168 7.40 -3.52 0.81
CA ARG A 168 7.98 -4.45 -0.17
C ARG A 168 7.88 -5.89 0.33
N ASP A 169 8.30 -6.12 1.58
CA ASP A 169 8.26 -7.43 2.20
C ASP A 169 6.81 -7.91 2.38
N ALA A 170 5.89 -7.01 2.76
CA ALA A 170 4.47 -7.33 2.86
C ALA A 170 3.87 -7.76 1.52
N ILE A 171 4.14 -7.01 0.43
CA ILE A 171 3.66 -7.39 -0.91
C ILE A 171 4.27 -8.72 -1.35
N GLY A 172 5.55 -8.96 -1.06
CA GLY A 172 6.22 -10.22 -1.35
C GLY A 172 5.55 -11.40 -0.66
N ALA A 173 5.37 -11.32 0.66
CA ALA A 173 4.74 -12.38 1.44
C ALA A 173 3.28 -12.65 1.01
N MET A 174 2.50 -11.58 0.76
CA MET A 174 1.14 -11.71 0.23
C MET A 174 1.09 -12.38 -1.14
N TRP A 175 2.09 -12.11 -1.99
CA TRP A 175 2.18 -12.76 -3.29
C TRP A 175 2.56 -14.24 -3.17
N ASP A 176 3.52 -14.57 -2.30
CA ASP A 176 3.92 -15.95 -2.05
C ASP A 176 2.74 -16.78 -1.53
N GLU A 177 1.94 -16.24 -0.59
CA GLU A 177 0.70 -16.86 -0.08
C GLU A 177 -0.32 -17.13 -1.20
N LEU A 178 -0.58 -16.15 -2.07
CA LEU A 178 -1.51 -16.32 -3.21
C LEU A 178 -1.07 -17.40 -4.20
N GLN A 179 0.24 -17.59 -4.37
CA GLN A 179 0.78 -18.62 -5.25
C GLN A 179 0.68 -20.01 -4.62
N GLU A 180 0.90 -20.14 -3.32
CA GLU A 180 0.73 -21.41 -2.59
C GLU A 180 -0.72 -21.90 -2.66
N ASP A 181 -1.70 -21.01 -2.47
CA ASP A 181 -3.14 -21.35 -2.53
C ASP A 181 -3.61 -21.80 -3.94
N THR A 182 -2.89 -21.39 -4.99
CA THR A 182 -3.22 -21.76 -6.38
C THR A 182 -2.61 -23.12 -6.78
N GLU A 183 -1.61 -23.60 -6.03
CA GLU A 183 -0.96 -24.89 -6.26
C GLU A 183 -1.67 -26.07 -5.56
N GLU A 184 -2.63 -25.81 -4.66
CA GLU A 184 -3.47 -26.82 -3.97
C GLU A 184 -4.72 -27.26 -4.76
#